data_AF-A0A3S4J167-F1
#
_entry.id   AF-A0A3S4J167-F1
#
_cell.length_a   1.000
_cell.length_b   1.000
_cell.length_c   1.000
_cell.angle_alpha   90.00
_cell.angle_beta   90.00
_cell.angle_gamma   90.00
#
_symmetry.space_group_name_H-M   'P 1'
#
loop_
_entity.id
_entity.type
_entity.pdbx_description
1 polymer ?
#
loop_
_entity_poly.entity_id
_entity_poly.type
_entity_poly.pdbx_seq_one_letter_code
_entity_poly.pdbx_strand_id
1 'polypeptide(L)'
;MIRKDGFRFWGSRCLSDDPLFAFENYTRTAQVLADTMAEAHMWAVDGVLNPSLARDIIEGLRAKMRSLVNQGYLIGGDCWLDESVNDKDTLKAGKLTIRL
;
A
#
# COMPACT_ATOMS: atom_id res chain seq x y z
N MET A 1 15.28 -23.78 15.58
CA MET A 1 16.03 -23.02 16.59
C MET A 1 17.50 -23.35 16.38
N ILE A 2 18.36 -22.36 16.09
CA ILE A 2 19.80 -22.61 15.92
C ILE A 2 20.55 -22.19 17.18
N ARG A 3 21.46 -23.07 17.61
CA ARG A 3 22.22 -22.92 18.85
C ARG A 3 23.68 -22.59 18.50
N LYS A 4 23.92 -21.34 18.14
CA LYS A 4 25.26 -20.72 18.04
C LYS A 4 25.13 -19.27 18.48
N ASP A 5 25.83 -18.90 19.54
CA ASP A 5 25.77 -17.57 20.21
C ASP A 5 24.38 -17.16 20.70
N GLY A 6 23.70 -18.07 21.42
CA GLY A 6 22.37 -17.86 22.00
C GLY A 6 21.22 -18.48 21.19
N PHE A 7 20.01 -18.40 21.74
CA PHE A 7 18.81 -18.86 21.07
C PHE A 7 18.39 -17.84 20.01
N ARG A 8 18.49 -18.21 18.73
CA ARG A 8 18.05 -17.37 17.61
C ARG A 8 16.83 -17.95 16.92
N PHE A 9 15.88 -17.08 16.61
CA PHE A 9 14.75 -17.39 15.73
C PHE A 9 15.28 -17.72 14.34
N TRP A 10 14.86 -18.84 13.75
CA TRP A 10 15.40 -19.37 12.48
C TRP A 10 14.33 -19.53 11.39
N GLY A 11 13.12 -19.04 11.65
CA GLY A 11 12.02 -19.07 10.68
C GLY A 11 11.49 -17.66 10.51
N SER A 12 11.40 -17.19 9.27
CA SER A 12 10.67 -15.97 8.89
C SER A 12 9.46 -16.30 8.02
N ARG A 13 9.10 -17.57 7.88
CA ARG A 13 8.01 -17.99 7.00
C ARG A 13 6.64 -17.89 7.68
N CYS A 14 5.68 -17.31 6.96
CA CYS A 14 4.27 -17.27 7.39
C CYS A 14 3.55 -18.58 7.03
N LEU A 15 2.37 -18.79 7.60
CA LEU A 15 1.47 -19.91 7.32
C LEU A 15 0.65 -19.70 6.04
N SER A 16 1.20 -18.95 5.08
CA SER A 16 0.55 -18.61 3.82
C SER A 16 1.05 -19.53 2.72
N ASP A 17 0.12 -20.13 1.98
CA ASP A 17 0.43 -20.93 0.79
C ASP A 17 0.74 -20.06 -0.44
N ASP A 18 0.50 -18.74 -0.35
CA ASP A 18 0.85 -17.78 -1.40
C ASP A 18 2.37 -17.46 -1.37
N PRO A 19 3.13 -17.78 -2.44
CA PRO A 19 4.55 -17.50 -2.52
C PRO A 19 4.91 -16.00 -2.37
N LEU A 20 3.98 -15.08 -2.66
CA LEU A 20 4.18 -13.64 -2.47
C LEU A 20 4.22 -13.24 -0.98
N PHE A 21 3.51 -13.98 -0.14
CA PHE A 21 3.36 -13.75 1.30
C PHE A 21 4.05 -14.83 2.15
N ALA A 22 4.96 -15.58 1.54
CA ALA A 22 5.65 -16.69 2.18
C ALA A 22 6.51 -16.24 3.38
N PHE A 23 6.87 -14.96 3.47
CA PHE A 23 7.71 -14.40 4.53
C PHE A 23 6.99 -13.30 5.33
N GLU A 24 7.18 -13.31 6.64
CA GLU A 24 6.60 -12.36 7.61
C GLU A 24 6.99 -10.91 7.31
N ASN A 25 8.21 -10.68 6.84
CA ASN A 25 8.65 -9.34 6.49
C ASN A 25 7.80 -8.74 5.35
N TYR A 26 7.43 -9.55 4.35
CA TYR A 26 6.62 -9.09 3.23
C TYR A 26 5.17 -8.82 3.66
N THR A 27 4.56 -9.72 4.42
CA THR A 27 3.18 -9.53 4.93
C THR A 27 3.07 -8.32 5.84
N ARG A 28 4.01 -8.14 6.77
CA ARG A 28 3.98 -7.02 7.73
C ARG A 28 4.29 -5.68 7.07
N THR A 29 5.23 -5.65 6.11
CA THR A 29 5.52 -4.43 5.35
C THR A 29 4.32 -4.03 4.50
N ALA A 30 3.63 -5.00 3.86
CA ALA A 30 2.44 -4.72 3.07
C ALA A 30 1.28 -4.15 3.92
N GLN A 31 1.05 -4.72 5.11
CA GLN A 31 0.04 -4.21 6.06
C GLN A 31 0.37 -2.80 6.54
N VAL A 32 1.61 -2.57 6.99
CA VAL A 32 2.05 -1.24 7.44
C VAL A 32 1.97 -0.21 6.30
N LEU A 33 2.29 -0.60 5.06
CA LEU A 33 2.10 0.27 3.92
C LEU A 33 0.63 0.61 3.72
N ALA A 34 -0.26 -0.39 3.73
CA ALA A 34 -1.69 -0.20 3.53
C ALA A 34 -2.29 0.75 4.58
N ASP A 35 -1.96 0.54 5.85
CA ASP A 35 -2.43 1.39 6.95
C ASP A 35 -1.87 2.81 6.84
N THR A 36 -0.57 2.96 6.54
CA THR A 36 0.06 4.27 6.37
C THR A 36 -0.54 5.04 5.19
N MET A 37 -0.89 4.34 4.10
CA MET A 37 -1.55 4.95 2.95
C MET A 37 -3.00 5.30 3.27
N ALA A 38 -3.74 4.46 4.01
CA ALA A 38 -5.11 4.74 4.41
C ALA A 38 -5.20 5.96 5.34
N GLU A 39 -4.34 6.03 6.36
CA GLU A 39 -4.26 7.18 7.28
C GLU A 39 -3.91 8.49 6.55
N ALA A 40 -2.92 8.44 5.64
CA ALA A 40 -2.49 9.62 4.89
C ALA A 40 -3.57 10.19 3.96
N HIS A 41 -4.58 9.42 3.59
CA HIS A 41 -5.66 9.82 2.69
C HIS A 41 -7.01 10.02 3.40
N MET A 42 -7.05 9.89 4.72
CA MET A 42 -8.27 10.08 5.52
C MET A 42 -8.87 11.49 5.36
N TRP A 43 -8.04 12.50 5.06
CA TRP A 43 -8.49 13.88 4.79
C TRP A 43 -9.32 14.01 3.49
N ALA A 44 -9.16 13.09 2.55
CA ALA A 44 -9.82 13.13 1.25
C ALA A 44 -11.16 12.37 1.24
N VAL A 45 -11.49 11.65 2.31
CA VAL A 45 -12.72 10.82 2.43
C VAL A 45 -13.99 11.67 2.38
N ASP A 46 -13.96 12.86 2.98
CA ASP A 46 -15.13 13.77 3.04
C ASP A 46 -15.15 14.79 1.89
N GLY A 47 -14.21 14.70 0.94
CA GLY A 47 -14.08 15.63 -0.18
C GLY A 47 -15.09 15.38 -1.31
N VAL A 48 -15.48 16.44 -2.02
CA VAL A 48 -16.26 16.29 -3.26
C VAL A 48 -15.41 15.54 -4.29
N LEU A 49 -15.94 14.43 -4.79
CA LEU A 49 -15.26 13.55 -5.75
C LEU A 49 -15.15 14.22 -7.13
N ASN A 50 -14.18 15.13 -7.25
CA ASN A 50 -13.85 15.84 -8.48
C ASN A 50 -12.55 15.29 -9.08
N PRO A 51 -12.31 15.47 -10.40
CA PRO A 51 -11.11 14.95 -11.06
C PRO A 51 -9.80 15.49 -10.47
N SER A 52 -9.82 16.70 -9.91
CA SER A 52 -8.66 17.31 -9.24
C SER A 52 -8.30 16.58 -7.95
N LEU A 53 -9.28 16.26 -7.10
CA LEU A 53 -9.09 15.54 -5.84
C LEU A 53 -8.49 14.15 -6.10
N ALA A 54 -9.00 13.45 -7.11
CA ALA A 54 -8.47 12.15 -7.49
C ALA A 54 -6.99 12.22 -7.94
N ARG A 55 -6.62 13.30 -8.63
CA ARG A 55 -5.24 13.55 -9.04
C ARG A 55 -4.35 13.95 -7.86
N ASP A 56 -4.84 14.79 -6.96
CA ASP A 56 -4.13 15.20 -5.74
C ASP A 56 -3.84 14.00 -4.84
N ILE A 57 -4.80 13.07 -4.72
CA ILE A 57 -4.62 11.79 -4.02
C ILE A 57 -3.50 10.97 -4.67
N ILE A 58 -3.50 10.80 -6.00
CA ILE A 58 -2.45 10.04 -6.71
C ILE A 58 -1.07 10.69 -6.51
N GLU A 59 -0.99 12.01 -6.61
CA GLU A 59 0.26 12.73 -6.43
C GLU A 59 0.77 12.64 -4.99
N GLY A 60 -0.12 12.73 -3.99
CA GLY A 60 0.22 12.50 -2.58
C GLY A 60 0.74 11.09 -2.30
N LEU A 61 0.08 10.07 -2.88
CA LEU A 61 0.46 8.68 -2.72
C LEU A 61 1.82 8.38 -3.38
N ARG A 62 2.06 8.91 -4.59
CA ARG A 62 3.37 8.85 -5.27
C ARG A 62 4.47 9.57 -4.49
N ALA A 63 4.16 10.71 -3.85
CA ALA A 63 5.12 11.44 -3.03
C ALA A 63 5.54 10.61 -1.80
N LYS A 64 4.58 9.97 -1.12
CA LYS A 64 4.85 9.08 0.02
C LYS A 64 5.66 7.85 -0.40
N MET A 65 5.29 7.20 -1.50
CA MET A 65 6.06 6.07 -2.04
C MET A 65 7.50 6.47 -2.38
N ARG A 66 7.72 7.60 -3.05
CA ARG A 66 9.08 8.11 -3.30
C ARG A 66 9.87 8.34 -2.02
N SER A 67 9.23 8.88 -0.99
CA SER A 67 9.87 9.06 0.33
C SER A 67 10.32 7.73 0.93
N LEU A 68 9.47 6.69 0.86
CA LEU A 68 9.79 5.34 1.36
C LEU A 68 10.89 4.65 0.53
N VAL A 69 10.91 4.86 -0.79
CA VAL A 69 12.00 4.38 -1.67
C VAL A 69 13.32 5.07 -1.31
N ASN A 70 13.31 6.39 -1.13
CA ASN A 70 14.51 7.14 -0.74
C ASN A 70 15.06 6.73 0.63
N GLN A 71 14.18 6.29 1.54
CA GLN A 71 14.57 5.76 2.85
C GLN A 71 15.04 4.29 2.80
N GLY A 72 15.00 3.65 1.63
CA GLY A 72 15.42 2.26 1.44
C GLY A 72 14.42 1.21 1.94
N TYR A 73 13.21 1.61 2.30
CA TYR A 73 12.14 0.70 2.73
C TYR A 73 11.44 -0.01 1.56
N LEU A 74 11.45 0.61 0.38
CA LEU A 74 10.86 0.07 -0.85
C LEU A 74 11.88 0.12 -1.98
N ILE A 75 11.84 -0.88 -2.87
CA ILE A 75 12.65 -0.90 -4.09
C ILE A 75 11.99 -0.05 -5.18
N GLY A 76 10.67 0.14 -5.09
CA GLY A 76 9.85 0.94 -6.00
C GLY A 76 8.38 0.90 -5.60
N GLY A 77 7.56 1.71 -6.27
CA GLY A 77 6.12 1.74 -6.12
C GLY A 77 5.54 2.80 -7.06
N ASP A 78 4.46 2.47 -7.75
CA ASP A 78 3.70 3.43 -8.54
C ASP A 78 2.23 3.35 -8.12
N CYS A 79 1.43 4.33 -8.49
CA CYS A 79 -0.01 4.22 -8.34
C CYS A 79 -0.71 4.92 -9.49
N TRP A 80 -1.84 4.34 -9.90
CA TRP A 80 -2.64 4.88 -10.99
C TRP A 80 -4.12 4.66 -10.76
N LEU A 81 -4.89 5.51 -11.43
CA LEU A 81 -6.34 5.38 -11.52
C LEU A 81 -6.64 4.39 -12.64
N ASP A 82 -7.28 3.27 -12.31
CA ASP A 82 -7.74 2.33 -13.32
C ASP A 82 -9.11 2.77 -13.83
N GLU A 83 -9.15 3.26 -15.06
CA GLU A 83 -10.39 3.71 -15.71
C GLU A 83 -11.37 2.56 -15.97
N SER A 84 -10.89 1.30 -15.98
CA SER A 84 -11.77 0.12 -16.13
C SER A 84 -12.58 -0.23 -14.88
N VAL A 85 -12.12 0.23 -13.70
CA VAL A 85 -12.78 -0.02 -12.42
C VAL A 85 -13.54 1.22 -11.95
N ASN A 86 -13.11 2.41 -12.37
CA ASN A 86 -13.72 3.68 -12.02
C ASN A 86 -14.67 4.17 -13.14
N ASP A 87 -15.72 3.40 -13.39
CA ASP A 87 -16.81 3.80 -14.28
C ASP A 87 -17.66 4.93 -13.69
N LYS A 88 -18.44 5.60 -14.55
CA LYS A 88 -19.34 6.70 -14.16
C LYS A 88 -20.29 6.31 -13.02
N ASP A 89 -20.78 5.07 -13.02
CA ASP A 89 -21.71 4.59 -12.00
C ASP A 89 -21.02 4.37 -10.64
N THR A 90 -19.78 3.88 -10.63
CA THR A 90 -18.98 3.71 -9.41
C THR A 90 -18.55 5.04 -8.82
N LEU A 91 -18.16 6.00 -9.66
CA LEU A 91 -17.79 7.34 -9.23
C LEU A 91 -19.00 8.11 -8.69
N LYS A 92 -20.18 7.95 -9.32
CA LYS A 92 -21.44 8.52 -8.83
C LYS A 92 -21.89 7.91 -7.50
N ALA A 93 -21.54 6.64 -7.26
CA ALA A 93 -21.74 5.97 -5.98
C ALA A 93 -20.69 6.36 -4.91
N GLY A 94 -19.77 7.29 -5.22
CA GLY A 94 -18.72 7.75 -4.30
C GLY A 94 -17.59 6.74 -4.08
N LYS A 95 -17.46 5.72 -4.94
CA LYS A 95 -16.45 4.68 -4.82
C LYS A 95 -15.29 4.99 -5.77
N LEU A 96 -14.18 5.48 -5.20
CA LEU A 96 -12.92 5.65 -5.89
C LEU A 96 -11.99 4.49 -5.55
N THR A 97 -11.50 3.77 -6.56
CA THR A 97 -10.51 2.69 -6.37
C THR A 97 -9.19 3.09 -6.99
N ILE A 98 -8.11 3.05 -6.21
CA ILE A 98 -6.74 3.36 -6.65
C ILE A 98 -5.95 2.06 -6.65
N ARG A 99 -5.19 1.81 -7.72
CA ARG A 99 -4.25 0.68 -7.79
C ARG A 99 -2.83 1.15 -7.47
N LEU A 100 -2.11 0.30 -6.73
CA LEU A 100 -0.72 0.41 -6.31
C LEU A 100 0.15 -0.57 -7.11
#